data_AF-A0A353QSX6-F1
#
_entry.id   AF-A0A353QSX6-F1
#
_cell.length_a   1.000
_cell.length_b   1.000
_cell.length_c   1.000
_cell.angle_alpha   90.00
_cell.angle_beta   90.00
_cell.angle_gamma   90.00
#
_symmetry.space_group_name_H-M   'P 1'
#
loop_
_entity.id
_entity.type
_entity.pdbx_description
1 polymer ?
#
loop_
_entity_poly.entity_id
_entity_poly.type
_entity_poly.pdbx_seq_one_letter_code
_entity_poly.pdbx_strand_id
1 'polypeptide(L)'
;MKKRQFTEEEREKLSNNPVVYSVGKVSVYYTEEFKQKALREYLRGKSARQIFIDAGIDLDVIGDKNAVLNLSEWRKNAKIAPIRMERYRKLKDAYDKIAYLEAENEFLKKLEALEEEYR
;
A
#
# COMPACT_ATOMS: atom_id res chain seq x y z
N MET A 1 -18.43 23.84 -10.35
CA MET A 1 -17.32 24.62 -9.76
C MET A 1 -16.13 24.58 -10.70
N LYS A 2 -15.49 25.73 -10.96
CA LYS A 2 -14.29 25.83 -11.81
C LYS A 2 -13.10 25.25 -11.03
N LYS A 3 -12.43 24.24 -11.59
CA LYS A 3 -11.21 23.68 -10.99
C LYS A 3 -10.07 24.69 -11.17
N ARG A 4 -9.23 24.85 -10.14
CA ARG A 4 -8.01 25.67 -10.21
C ARG A 4 -7.11 25.12 -11.32
N GLN A 5 -6.50 26.03 -12.09
CA GLN A 5 -5.47 25.67 -13.07
C GLN A 5 -4.10 25.88 -12.43
N PHE A 6 -3.17 25.00 -12.76
CA PHE A 6 -1.77 25.15 -12.36
C PHE A 6 -1.11 26.26 -13.17
N THR A 7 -0.24 27.04 -12.53
CA THR A 7 0.63 28.01 -13.21
C THR A 7 1.75 27.27 -13.96
N GLU A 8 2.44 27.94 -14.87
CA GLU A 8 3.54 27.30 -15.60
C GLU A 8 4.68 26.88 -14.66
N GLU A 9 4.99 27.70 -13.67
CA GLU A 9 5.98 27.38 -12.62
C GLU A 9 5.59 26.16 -11.79
N GLU A 10 4.31 26.03 -11.43
CA GLU A 10 3.80 24.86 -10.70
C GLU A 10 3.90 23.60 -11.56
N ARG A 11 3.58 23.72 -12.85
CA ARG A 11 3.66 22.60 -13.79
C ARG A 11 5.09 22.14 -14.00
N GLU A 12 6.04 23.07 -14.15
CA GLU A 12 7.47 22.79 -14.29
C GLU A 12 8.04 22.11 -13.03
N LYS A 13 7.72 22.63 -11.84
CA LYS A 13 8.13 22.00 -10.57
C LYS A 13 7.61 20.57 -10.46
N LEU A 14 6.35 20.35 -10.80
CA LEU A 14 5.74 19.02 -10.74
C LEU A 14 6.31 18.08 -11.81
N SER A 15 6.58 18.56 -13.03
CA SER A 15 7.15 17.72 -14.10
C SER A 15 8.59 17.30 -13.84
N ASN A 16 9.35 18.06 -13.05
CA ASN A 16 10.71 17.70 -12.65
C ASN A 16 10.75 16.56 -11.61
N ASN A 17 9.60 16.20 -11.01
CA ASN A 17 9.54 15.11 -10.05
C ASN A 17 9.48 13.74 -10.78
N PRO A 18 10.36 12.78 -10.45
CA PRO A 18 10.44 11.48 -11.12
C PRO A 18 9.19 10.60 -10.98
N VAL A 19 8.30 10.88 -10.02
CA VAL A 19 7.05 10.13 -9.83
C VAL A 19 5.90 10.66 -10.70
N VAL A 20 6.11 11.81 -11.35
CA VAL A 20 5.14 12.46 -12.22
C VAL A 20 5.41 12.04 -13.66
N TYR A 21 4.39 11.50 -14.30
CA TYR A 21 4.42 11.12 -15.72
C TYR A 21 4.15 12.33 -16.62
N SER A 22 3.14 13.12 -16.29
CA SER A 22 2.82 14.35 -17.03
C SER A 22 1.95 15.30 -16.21
N VAL A 23 2.00 16.60 -16.55
CA VAL A 23 1.20 17.63 -15.86
C VAL A 23 0.32 18.36 -16.86
N GLY A 24 -1.00 18.17 -16.73
CA GLY A 24 -2.01 18.92 -17.45
C GLY A 24 -2.26 20.29 -16.81
N LYS A 25 -3.21 21.06 -17.38
CA LYS A 25 -3.57 22.38 -16.83
C LYS A 25 -4.27 22.30 -15.46
N VAL A 26 -4.90 21.18 -15.14
CA VAL A 26 -5.74 20.99 -13.94
C VAL A 26 -5.43 19.70 -13.19
N SER A 27 -4.73 18.76 -13.83
CA SER A 27 -4.53 17.41 -13.32
C SER A 27 -3.06 17.02 -13.43
N VAL A 28 -2.60 16.25 -12.44
CA VAL A 28 -1.27 15.63 -12.42
C VAL A 28 -1.43 14.14 -12.69
N TYR A 29 -0.67 13.61 -13.64
CA TYR A 29 -0.64 12.20 -13.97
C TYR A 29 0.63 11.59 -13.41
N TYR A 30 0.48 10.50 -12.67
CA TYR A 30 1.58 9.84 -11.98
C TYR A 30 2.00 8.57 -12.71
N THR A 31 3.27 8.19 -12.54
CA THR A 31 3.81 6.96 -13.11
C THR A 31 3.13 5.74 -12.51
N GLU A 32 3.09 4.65 -13.28
CA GLU A 32 2.48 3.41 -12.82
C GLU A 32 3.27 2.78 -11.66
N GLU A 33 4.62 2.88 -11.68
CA GLU A 33 5.43 2.39 -10.56
C GLU A 33 5.12 3.13 -9.26
N PHE A 34 4.91 4.45 -9.34
CA PHE A 34 4.58 5.24 -8.16
C PHE A 34 3.22 4.85 -7.59
N LYS A 35 2.17 4.71 -8.43
CA LYS A 35 0.84 4.29 -7.95
C LYS A 35 0.90 2.96 -7.21
N GLN A 36 1.64 1.99 -7.75
CA GLN A 36 1.81 0.68 -7.11
C GLN A 36 2.59 0.77 -5.79
N LYS A 37 3.67 1.56 -5.74
CA LYS A 37 4.44 1.81 -4.51
C LYS A 37 3.57 2.51 -3.47
N ALA A 38 2.85 3.56 -3.85
CA ALA A 38 1.95 4.32 -2.99
C ALA A 38 0.87 3.43 -2.38
N LEU A 39 0.23 2.56 -3.17
CA LEU A 39 -0.76 1.62 -2.65
C LEU A 39 -0.15 0.62 -1.66
N ARG A 40 1.05 0.10 -1.91
CA ARG A 40 1.74 -0.80 -0.96
C ARG A 40 2.03 -0.12 0.36
N GLU A 41 2.60 1.09 0.32
CA GLU A 41 2.92 1.87 1.52
C GLU A 41 1.66 2.25 2.32
N TYR A 42 0.58 2.62 1.63
CA TYR A 42 -0.70 2.92 2.25
C TYR A 42 -1.26 1.72 3.03
N LEU A 43 -1.13 0.52 2.45
CA LEU A 43 -1.58 -0.72 3.11
C LEU A 43 -0.69 -1.14 4.28
N ARG A 44 0.55 -0.64 4.34
CA ARG A 44 1.45 -0.77 5.50
C ARG A 44 1.14 0.24 6.60
N GLY A 45 0.17 1.13 6.40
CA GLY A 45 -0.28 2.09 7.40
C GLY A 45 0.22 3.52 7.21
N LYS A 46 1.01 3.82 6.17
CA LYS A 46 1.37 5.21 5.87
C LYS A 46 0.15 6.00 5.38
N SER A 47 0.04 7.24 5.82
CA SER A 47 -1.02 8.13 5.34
C SER A 47 -0.76 8.59 3.90
N ALA A 48 -1.83 8.94 3.18
CA ALA A 48 -1.73 9.51 1.84
C ALA A 48 -0.79 10.72 1.80
N ARG A 49 -0.92 11.61 2.79
CA ARG A 49 -0.07 12.78 2.96
C ARG A 49 1.41 12.39 3.02
N GLN A 50 1.76 11.45 3.90
CA GLN A 50 3.16 11.02 4.07
C GLN A 50 3.72 10.42 2.78
N ILE A 51 2.95 9.61 2.06
CA ILE A 51 3.39 8.96 0.82
C ILE A 51 3.78 9.98 -0.25
N PHE A 52 3.01 11.05 -0.38
CA PHE A 52 3.27 12.10 -1.37
C PHE A 52 4.43 13.02 -0.93
N ILE A 53 4.54 13.34 0.36
CA ILE A 53 5.68 14.08 0.92
C ILE A 53 6.98 13.28 0.74
N ASP A 54 6.99 11.98 1.08
CA ASP A 54 8.13 11.08 0.90
C ASP A 54 8.56 10.98 -0.58
N ALA A 55 7.61 11.19 -1.50
CA ALA A 55 7.85 11.21 -2.95
C ALA A 55 8.30 12.58 -3.48
N GLY A 56 8.47 13.58 -2.62
CA GLY A 56 8.86 14.94 -2.99
C GLY A 56 7.75 15.72 -3.71
N ILE A 57 6.49 15.35 -3.52
CA ILE A 57 5.35 16.07 -4.08
C ILE A 57 4.87 17.11 -3.07
N ASP A 58 4.84 18.37 -3.51
CA ASP A 58 4.34 19.48 -2.72
C ASP A 58 2.81 19.48 -2.65
N LEU A 59 2.28 19.17 -1.46
CA LEU A 59 0.84 19.11 -1.19
C LEU A 59 0.18 20.48 -1.07
N ASP A 60 0.94 21.56 -0.94
CA ASP A 60 0.38 22.91 -1.00
C ASP A 60 0.04 23.29 -2.45
N VAL A 61 0.78 22.74 -3.41
CA VAL A 61 0.53 22.90 -4.85
C VAL A 61 -0.62 22.00 -5.31
N ILE A 62 -0.53 20.69 -5.05
CA ILE A 62 -1.56 19.75 -5.52
C ILE A 62 -2.78 19.69 -4.61
N GLY A 63 -2.70 20.14 -3.36
CA GLY A 63 -3.77 20.09 -2.37
C GLY A 63 -3.85 18.75 -1.62
N ASP A 64 -3.86 18.81 -0.28
CA ASP A 64 -3.93 17.65 0.62
C ASP A 64 -5.06 16.66 0.29
N LYS A 65 -6.24 17.17 -0.05
CA LYS A 65 -7.40 16.34 -0.40
C LYS A 65 -7.15 15.51 -1.66
N ASN A 66 -6.35 16.02 -2.60
CA ASN A 66 -6.08 15.31 -3.85
C ASN A 66 -5.19 14.09 -3.64
N ALA A 67 -4.28 14.09 -2.67
CA ALA A 67 -3.51 12.89 -2.31
C ALA A 67 -4.43 11.74 -1.85
N VAL A 68 -5.42 12.04 -1.01
CA VAL A 68 -6.40 11.05 -0.53
C VAL A 68 -7.30 10.57 -1.66
N LEU A 69 -7.82 11.49 -2.48
CA LEU A 69 -8.68 11.15 -3.62
C LEU A 69 -7.96 10.29 -4.65
N ASN A 70 -6.73 10.65 -5.02
CA ASN A 70 -5.90 9.88 -5.94
C ASN A 70 -5.68 8.46 -5.42
N LEU A 71 -5.27 8.29 -4.17
CA LEU A 71 -5.08 6.95 -3.58
C LEU A 71 -6.39 6.14 -3.54
N SER A 72 -7.51 6.77 -3.25
CA SER A 72 -8.83 6.13 -3.30
C SER A 72 -9.19 5.68 -4.72
N GLU A 73 -8.98 6.52 -5.73
CA GLU A 73 -9.20 6.16 -7.13
C GLU A 73 -8.27 5.04 -7.59
N TRP A 74 -6.98 5.11 -7.29
CA TRP A 74 -6.02 4.07 -7.64
C TRP A 74 -6.36 2.76 -6.95
N ARG A 75 -6.85 2.80 -5.71
CA ARG A 75 -7.31 1.60 -5.01
C ARG A 75 -8.53 0.97 -5.68
N LYS A 76 -9.48 1.79 -6.17
CA LYS A 76 -10.68 1.30 -6.88
C LYS A 76 -10.34 0.74 -8.26
N ASN A 77 -9.44 1.39 -8.99
CA ASN A 77 -9.11 1.10 -10.38
C ASN A 77 -7.91 0.17 -10.56
N ALA A 78 -7.10 -0.04 -9.52
CA ALA A 78 -6.07 -1.05 -9.55
C ALA A 78 -6.76 -2.36 -9.93
N LYS A 79 -6.26 -3.03 -10.97
CA LYS A 79 -6.57 -4.45 -11.18
C LYS A 79 -5.90 -5.18 -10.01
N ILE A 80 -6.62 -5.33 -8.90
CA ILE A 80 -6.20 -5.83 -7.57
C ILE A 80 -5.82 -7.33 -7.63
N ALA A 81 -4.98 -7.76 -8.56
CA ALA A 81 -4.37 -9.08 -8.51
C ALA A 81 -3.15 -9.05 -7.58
N PRO A 82 -2.10 -8.23 -7.80
CA PRO A 82 -0.84 -8.39 -7.07
C PRO A 82 -0.98 -8.11 -5.57
N ILE A 83 -1.71 -7.04 -5.21
CA ILE A 83 -1.88 -6.59 -3.83
C ILE A 83 -2.81 -7.53 -3.04
N ARG A 84 -3.87 -8.05 -3.68
CA ARG A 84 -4.76 -9.05 -3.08
C ARG A 84 -4.02 -10.36 -2.88
N MET A 85 -3.21 -10.76 -3.87
CA MET A 85 -2.38 -11.95 -3.84
C MET A 85 -1.34 -11.89 -2.73
N GLU A 86 -0.70 -10.73 -2.49
CA GLU A 86 0.22 -10.57 -1.34
C GLU A 86 -0.51 -10.75 0.00
N ARG A 87 -1.72 -10.18 0.15
CA ARG A 87 -2.54 -10.40 1.35
C ARG A 87 -2.94 -11.89 1.49
N TYR A 88 -3.35 -12.53 0.41
CA TYR A 88 -3.69 -13.96 0.41
C TYR A 88 -2.49 -14.84 0.73
N ARG A 89 -1.30 -14.51 0.23
CA ARG A 89 -0.07 -15.23 0.51
C ARG A 89 0.28 -15.16 1.99
N LYS A 90 0.31 -13.96 2.58
CA LYS A 90 0.55 -13.79 4.01
C LYS A 90 -0.49 -14.50 4.87
N LEU A 91 -1.75 -14.48 4.44
CA LEU A 91 -2.83 -15.18 5.13
C LEU A 91 -2.63 -16.70 5.08
N LYS A 92 -2.25 -17.24 3.91
CA LYS A 92 -1.92 -18.65 3.74
C LYS A 92 -0.73 -19.05 4.62
N ASP A 93 0.36 -18.29 4.58
CA ASP A 93 1.56 -18.56 5.39
C ASP A 93 1.23 -18.60 6.89
N ALA A 94 0.34 -17.71 7.35
CA ALA A 94 -0.14 -17.70 8.73
C ALA A 94 -0.99 -18.95 9.07
N TYR A 95 -1.90 -19.36 8.18
CA TYR A 95 -2.68 -20.58 8.36
C TYR A 95 -1.81 -21.83 8.39
N ASP A 96 -0.84 -21.94 7.47
CA ASP A 96 0.11 -23.05 7.44
C ASP A 96 0.93 -23.11 8.75
N LYS A 97 1.30 -21.94 9.30
CA LYS A 97 2.01 -21.87 10.58
C LYS A 97 1.12 -22.30 11.76
N ILE A 98 -0.16 -21.91 11.77
CA ILE A 98 -1.12 -22.35 12.80
C ILE A 98 -1.26 -23.87 12.76
N ALA A 99 -1.51 -24.45 11.58
CA ALA A 99 -1.67 -25.89 11.43
C ALA A 99 -0.42 -26.67 11.90
N TYR A 100 0.78 -26.17 11.58
CA TYR A 100 2.02 -26.76 12.07
C TYR A 100 2.12 -26.72 13.60
N LEU A 101 1.82 -25.57 14.21
CA LEU A 101 1.87 -25.42 15.68
C LEU A 101 0.80 -26.27 16.38
N GLU A 102 -0.38 -26.43 15.78
CA GLU A 102 -1.43 -27.32 16.29
C GLU A 102 -0.96 -28.78 16.28
N ALA A 103 -0.33 -29.23 15.18
CA ALA A 103 0.24 -30.57 15.10
C ALA A 103 1.39 -30.79 16.10
N GLU A 104 2.27 -29.80 16.27
CA GLU A 104 3.34 -29.82 17.27
C GLU A 104 2.77 -29.94 18.69
N ASN A 105 1.74 -29.16 19.02
CA ASN A 105 1.06 -29.23 20.31
C ASN A 105 0.38 -30.59 20.56
N GLU A 106 -0.24 -31.19 19.54
CA GLU A 106 -0.80 -32.54 19.65
C GLU A 106 0.26 -33.61 19.93
N PHE A 107 1.42 -33.48 19.29
CA PHE A 107 2.55 -34.40 19.52
C PHE A 107 3.09 -34.26 20.95
N LEU A 108 3.26 -33.03 21.43
CA LEU A 108 3.72 -32.76 22.80
C LEU A 108 2.75 -33.33 23.85
N LYS A 109 1.44 -33.16 23.66
CA LYS A 109 0.42 -33.75 24.55
C LYS A 109 0.50 -35.27 24.63
N LYS A 110 0.82 -35.94 23.52
CA LYS A 110 1.00 -37.40 23.49
C LYS A 110 2.25 -37.84 24.24
N LEU A 111 3.34 -37.10 24.13
CA LEU A 111 4.56 -37.37 24.90
C LEU A 111 4.33 -37.19 26.39
N GLU A 112 3.66 -36.10 26.80
CA GLU A 112 3.32 -35.84 28.20
C GLU A 112 2.45 -36.95 28.79
N ALA A 113 1.40 -37.37 28.07
CA ALA A 113 0.57 -38.49 28.50
C ALA A 113 1.36 -39.81 28.66
N LEU A 114 2.35 -40.04 27.78
CA LEU A 114 3.22 -41.22 27.88
C LEU A 114 4.17 -41.11 29.08
N GLU A 115 4.74 -39.94 29.34
CA GLU A 115 5.58 -39.70 30.51
C GLU A 115 4.81 -39.85 31.82
N GLU A 116 3.54 -39.41 31.87
CA GLU A 116 2.65 -39.64 33.02
C GLU A 116 2.33 -41.13 33.22
N GLU A 117 2.18 -41.92 32.16
CA GLU A 117 1.96 -43.36 32.25
C GLU A 117 3.16 -44.11 32.87
N TYR A 118 4.37 -43.58 32.69
CA TYR A 118 5.61 -44.16 33.23
C TYR A 118 6.08 -43.55 34.55
N ARG A 119 5.33 -42.62 35.16
CA ARG A 119 5.67 -41.96 36.42
C ARG A 119 4.91 -42.55 37.61
#